data_AF-A0AAD9TPK3-F1
#
_entry.id   AF-A0AAD9TPK3-F1
#
_cell.length_a   1.000
_cell.length_b   1.000
_cell.length_c   1.000
_cell.angle_alpha   90.00
_cell.angle_beta   90.00
_cell.angle_gamma   90.00
#
_symmetry.space_group_name_H-M   'P 1'
#
loop_
_entity.id
_entity.type
_entity.pdbx_description
1 polymer ?
#
loop_
_entity_poly.entity_id
_entity_poly.type
_entity_poly.pdbx_seq_one_letter_code
_entity_poly.pdbx_strand_id
1 'polypeptide(L)'
;MYIFRRPVIIFILALFSLLSTTSQHSTCSEAFTKMKEERKMFHCMKLPTLGAEFAWNYHDQDHTTQIDIFFWTRLHAKIGWLAWGVNPTIKPKMIGTQAIIGIRLPNGTLATDTYNVTGAPS
;
A
#
# COMPACT_ATOMS: atom_id res chain seq x y z
N MET A 1 19.68 -10.42 -50.44
CA MET A 1 19.97 -9.27 -49.55
C MET A 1 19.01 -9.24 -48.36
N TYR A 2 19.09 -10.22 -47.44
CA TYR A 2 18.21 -10.28 -46.24
C TYR A 2 18.94 -10.72 -44.95
N ILE A 3 20.24 -11.01 -45.03
CA ILE A 3 21.03 -11.60 -43.93
C ILE A 3 21.36 -10.59 -42.82
N PHE A 4 21.42 -9.28 -43.12
CA PHE A 4 21.74 -8.25 -42.12
C PHE A 4 20.53 -7.72 -41.31
N ARG A 5 19.28 -8.05 -41.67
CA ARG A 5 18.09 -7.55 -40.94
C ARG A 5 17.82 -8.28 -39.62
N ARG A 6 18.13 -9.58 -39.55
CA ARG A 6 17.92 -10.41 -38.35
C ARG A 6 18.77 -10.00 -37.13
N PRO A 7 20.09 -9.76 -37.24
CA PRO A 7 20.90 -9.38 -36.09
C PRO A 7 20.53 -8.01 -35.53
N VAL A 8 20.10 -7.07 -36.38
CA VAL A 8 19.67 -5.72 -35.96
C VAL A 8 18.38 -5.79 -35.14
N ILE A 9 17.41 -6.60 -35.55
CA ILE A 9 16.15 -6.77 -34.80
C ILE A 9 16.41 -7.41 -33.42
N ILE A 10 17.29 -8.42 -33.36
CA ILE A 10 17.68 -9.07 -32.10
C ILE A 10 18.38 -8.07 -31.18
N PHE A 11 19.27 -7.24 -31.73
CA PHE A 11 19.97 -6.20 -30.97
C PHE A 11 19.00 -5.13 -30.43
N ILE A 12 18.02 -4.69 -31.22
CA ILE A 12 17.00 -3.73 -30.77
C ILE A 12 16.12 -4.33 -29.66
N LEU A 13 15.71 -5.61 -29.78
CA LEU A 13 14.93 -6.29 -28.74
C LEU A 13 15.72 -6.49 -27.44
N ALA A 14 17.03 -6.77 -27.54
CA ALA A 14 17.93 -6.87 -26.39
C ALA A 14 18.12 -5.51 -25.70
N LEU A 15 18.27 -4.43 -26.47
CA LEU A 15 18.29 -3.07 -25.93
C LEU A 15 16.95 -2.71 -25.25
N PHE A 16 15.81 -3.02 -25.86
CA PHE A 16 14.50 -2.71 -25.27
C PHE A 16 14.26 -3.47 -23.95
N SER A 17 14.76 -4.70 -23.84
CA SER A 17 14.70 -5.48 -22.59
C SER A 17 15.66 -4.96 -21.51
N LEU A 18 16.83 -4.42 -21.88
CA LEU A 18 17.73 -3.72 -20.95
C LEU A 18 17.16 -2.38 -20.44
N LEU A 19 16.39 -1.66 -21.27
CA LEU A 19 15.70 -0.43 -20.83
C LEU A 19 14.47 -0.70 -19.95
N SER A 20 13.99 -1.95 -19.88
CA SER A 20 12.75 -2.31 -19.18
C SER A 20 12.94 -2.61 -17.68
N THR A 21 14.17 -2.56 -17.14
CA THR A 21 14.41 -2.84 -15.72
C THR A 21 14.36 -1.55 -14.89
N THR A 22 13.17 -0.97 -14.75
CA THR A 22 12.86 -0.20 -13.55
C THR A 22 12.01 -1.08 -12.66
N SER A 23 12.64 -1.80 -11.73
CA SER A 23 11.91 -2.26 -10.56
C SER A 23 11.50 -0.98 -9.81
N GLN A 24 10.24 -0.57 -9.96
CA GLN A 24 9.65 0.39 -9.03
C GLN A 24 9.52 -0.31 -7.69
N HIS A 25 10.63 -0.46 -6.98
CA HIS A 25 10.56 -0.46 -5.53
C HIS A 25 10.12 0.96 -5.19
N SER A 26 8.81 1.19 -5.05
CA SER A 26 8.31 2.51 -4.69
C SER A 26 8.87 2.81 -3.31
N THR A 27 9.99 3.55 -3.26
CA THR A 27 10.60 3.93 -2.01
C THR A 27 9.61 4.82 -1.28
N CYS A 28 9.26 4.39 -0.08
CA CYS A 28 8.43 5.16 0.83
C CYS A 28 9.03 6.54 1.08
N SER A 29 8.18 7.53 1.36
CA SER A 29 8.66 8.88 1.68
C SER A 29 9.56 8.84 2.91
N GLU A 30 10.56 9.72 2.97
CA GLU A 30 11.49 9.79 4.11
C GLU A 30 10.76 9.92 5.45
N ALA A 31 9.71 10.76 5.50
CA ALA A 31 8.88 10.93 6.68
C ALA A 31 8.20 9.61 7.11
N PHE A 32 7.67 8.84 6.16
CA PHE A 32 7.05 7.56 6.46
C PHE A 32 8.08 6.48 6.83
N THR A 33 9.25 6.48 6.18
CA THR A 33 10.37 5.59 6.52
C THR A 33 10.81 5.79 7.96
N LYS A 34 10.94 7.03 8.44
CA LYS A 34 11.24 7.28 9.86
C LYS A 34 10.18 6.68 10.80
N MET A 35 8.90 6.91 10.50
CA MET A 35 7.78 6.43 11.31
C MET A 35 7.67 4.90 11.33
N LYS A 36 7.98 4.24 10.20
CA LYS A 36 7.95 2.78 10.10
C LYS A 36 9.09 2.13 10.89
N GLU A 37 10.28 2.76 10.91
CA GLU A 37 11.44 2.29 11.67
C GLU A 37 11.20 2.36 13.18
N GLU A 38 10.59 3.44 13.67
CA GLU A 38 10.14 3.56 15.07
C GLU A 38 9.16 2.44 15.47
N ARG A 39 8.43 1.89 14.49
CA ARG A 39 7.47 0.77 14.65
C ARG A 39 8.04 -0.59 14.30
N LYS A 40 9.33 -0.67 13.97
CA LYS A 40 10.02 -1.90 13.56
C LYS A 40 9.34 -2.59 12.36
N MET A 41 8.78 -1.80 11.43
CA MET A 41 8.15 -2.29 10.21
C MET A 41 9.17 -2.39 9.06
N PHE A 42 9.26 -3.54 8.42
CA PHE A 42 10.28 -3.82 7.42
C PHE A 42 9.79 -3.48 6.02
N HIS A 43 8.59 -3.93 5.64
CA HIS A 43 8.05 -3.74 4.30
C HIS A 43 7.21 -2.47 4.21
N CYS A 44 7.25 -1.81 3.05
CA CYS A 44 6.40 -0.65 2.81
C CYS A 44 6.17 -0.39 1.31
N MET A 45 5.10 0.34 0.99
CA MET A 45 4.79 0.82 -0.36
C MET A 45 4.00 2.14 -0.32
N LYS A 46 4.08 2.89 -1.42
CA LYS A 46 3.17 4.01 -1.69
C LYS A 46 1.89 3.47 -2.32
N LEU A 47 0.73 3.93 -1.86
CA LEU A 47 -0.52 3.65 -2.52
C LEU A 47 -0.72 4.57 -3.74
N PRO A 48 -1.45 4.11 -4.79
CA PRO A 48 -1.65 4.90 -6.00
C PRO A 48 -2.46 6.19 -5.80
N THR A 49 -3.21 6.30 -4.71
CA THR A 49 -4.16 7.38 -4.45
C THR A 49 -4.01 7.94 -3.04
N LEU A 50 -4.54 9.16 -2.83
CA LEU A 50 -4.69 9.80 -1.52
C LEU A 50 -3.36 10.15 -0.81
N GLY A 51 -2.22 10.06 -1.51
CA GLY A 51 -0.91 10.28 -0.92
C GLY A 51 -0.62 9.36 0.26
N ALA A 52 -1.29 8.20 0.31
CA ALA A 52 -1.20 7.27 1.43
C ALA A 52 -0.04 6.31 1.25
N GLU A 53 0.53 5.88 2.37
CA GLU A 53 1.62 4.92 2.42
C GLU A 53 1.25 3.81 3.41
N PHE A 54 1.73 2.61 3.10
CA PHE A 54 1.38 1.39 3.79
C PHE A 54 2.65 0.63 4.15
N ALA A 55 2.74 0.13 5.37
CA ALA A 55 3.82 -0.73 5.83
C ALA A 55 3.25 -1.96 6.51
N TRP A 56 3.98 -3.07 6.42
CA TRP A 56 3.54 -4.33 7.01
C TRP A 56 4.71 -5.19 7.47
N ASN A 57 4.43 -6.06 8.43
CA ASN A 57 5.24 -7.21 8.79
C ASN A 57 4.37 -8.45 8.75
N TYR A 58 4.99 -9.58 8.47
CA TYR A 58 4.37 -10.89 8.49
C TYR A 58 5.06 -11.72 9.56
N HIS A 59 4.29 -12.31 10.45
CA HIS A 59 4.75 -13.21 11.49
C HIS A 59 4.04 -14.54 11.33
N ASP A 60 4.82 -15.61 11.25
CA ASP A 60 4.32 -16.97 11.17
C ASP A 60 4.88 -17.73 12.36
N GLN A 61 4.02 -18.04 13.33
CA GLN A 61 4.40 -18.81 14.51
C GLN A 61 3.29 -19.79 14.87
N ASP A 62 3.67 -21.04 15.12
CA ASP A 62 2.81 -22.07 15.70
C ASP A 62 1.41 -22.15 15.06
N HIS A 63 1.37 -22.27 13.73
CA HIS A 63 0.14 -22.34 12.91
C HIS A 63 -0.75 -21.09 12.95
N THR A 64 -0.26 -19.99 13.52
CA THR A 64 -0.94 -18.69 13.54
C THR A 64 -0.18 -17.70 12.67
N THR A 65 -0.88 -17.19 11.67
CA THR A 65 -0.39 -16.11 10.82
C THR A 65 -0.88 -14.78 11.36
N GLN A 66 0.05 -13.90 11.73
CA GLN A 66 -0.23 -12.52 12.13
C GLN A 66 0.37 -11.55 11.12
N ILE A 67 -0.40 -10.52 10.76
CA ILE A 67 0.06 -9.43 9.90
C ILE A 67 -0.08 -8.14 10.70
N ASP A 68 1.06 -7.48 10.93
CA ASP A 68 1.06 -6.13 11.47
C ASP A 68 0.94 -5.14 10.32
N ILE A 69 0.11 -4.12 10.51
CA ILE A 69 -0.20 -3.14 9.47
C ILE A 69 -0.04 -1.74 10.02
N PHE A 70 0.65 -0.90 9.26
CA PHE A 70 0.75 0.53 9.53
C PHE A 70 0.36 1.33 8.31
N PHE A 71 -0.70 2.14 8.47
CA PHE A 71 -1.27 2.95 7.40
C PHE A 71 -1.15 4.43 7.74
N TRP A 72 -0.71 5.25 6.77
CA TRP A 72 -0.36 6.64 7.01
C TRP A 72 -0.68 7.52 5.80
N THR A 73 -0.99 8.79 6.06
CA THR A 73 -1.06 9.83 5.03
C THR A 73 -0.65 11.18 5.62
N ARG A 74 -0.18 12.10 4.78
CA ARG A 74 -0.01 13.50 5.17
C ARG A 74 -1.37 14.20 5.17
N LEU A 75 -1.84 14.60 6.34
CA LEU A 75 -3.01 15.47 6.44
C LEU A 75 -2.60 16.93 6.24
N HIS A 76 -3.18 17.58 5.23
CA HIS A 76 -2.96 19.01 4.95
C HIS A 76 -3.89 19.93 5.77
N ALA A 77 -5.00 19.40 6.28
CA ALA A 77 -5.96 20.13 7.09
C ALA A 77 -5.83 19.78 8.59
N LYS A 78 -6.29 20.70 9.47
CA LYS A 78 -6.33 20.49 10.93
C LYS A 78 -7.28 19.37 11.34
N ILE A 79 -8.32 19.14 10.54
CA ILE A 79 -9.27 18.04 10.67
C ILE A 79 -9.10 17.13 9.46
N GLY A 80 -9.07 15.82 9.68
CA GLY A 80 -9.01 14.85 8.61
C GLY A 80 -9.32 13.46 9.13
N TRP A 81 -9.63 12.56 8.22
CA TRP A 81 -9.85 11.16 8.55
C TRP A 81 -9.07 10.27 7.60
N LEU A 82 -8.71 9.10 8.09
CA LEU A 82 -8.09 8.03 7.32
C LEU A 82 -8.81 6.73 7.68
N ALA A 83 -9.20 5.97 6.68
CA ALA A 83 -9.80 4.66 6.85
C ALA A 83 -9.00 3.60 6.11
N TRP A 84 -8.93 2.42 6.71
CA TRP A 84 -8.40 1.22 6.08
C TRP A 84 -9.29 0.04 6.47
N GLY A 85 -9.35 -1.01 5.65
CA GLY A 85 -10.11 -2.19 6.00
C GLY A 85 -9.73 -3.41 5.17
N VAL A 86 -10.08 -4.57 5.70
CA VAL A 86 -9.82 -5.87 5.07
C VAL A 86 -11.13 -6.62 4.84
N ASN A 87 -11.25 -7.22 3.66
CA ASN A 87 -12.34 -8.10 3.29
C ASN A 87 -11.75 -9.36 2.66
N PRO A 88 -11.55 -10.45 3.43
CA PRO A 88 -10.88 -11.66 2.95
C PRO A 88 -11.82 -12.54 2.11
N THR A 89 -12.66 -11.94 1.26
CA THR A 89 -13.52 -12.68 0.33
C THR A 89 -12.88 -12.73 -1.06
N ILE A 90 -13.24 -13.77 -1.82
CA ILE A 90 -12.66 -14.02 -3.16
C ILE A 90 -12.93 -12.87 -4.14
N LYS A 91 -14.07 -12.18 -4.00
CA LYS A 91 -14.47 -11.10 -4.90
C LYS A 91 -14.25 -9.74 -4.24
N PRO A 92 -13.57 -8.78 -4.90
CA PRO A 92 -13.42 -7.44 -4.38
C PRO A 92 -14.77 -6.77 -4.13
N LYS A 93 -15.07 -6.41 -2.88
CA LYS A 93 -16.28 -5.67 -2.49
C LYS A 93 -16.07 -4.96 -1.15
N MET A 94 -16.80 -3.87 -0.93
CA MET A 94 -16.78 -3.18 0.37
C MET A 94 -17.65 -3.87 1.43
N ILE A 95 -18.79 -4.43 1.05
CA ILE A 95 -19.70 -5.09 2.00
C ILE A 95 -19.01 -6.31 2.62
N GLY A 96 -19.00 -6.37 3.95
CA GLY A 96 -18.30 -7.38 4.75
C GLY A 96 -16.87 -7.01 5.13
N THR A 97 -16.42 -5.78 4.82
CA THR A 97 -15.10 -5.29 5.27
C THR A 97 -15.12 -5.02 6.77
N GLN A 98 -14.10 -5.51 7.48
CA GLN A 98 -13.74 -4.98 8.80
C GLN A 98 -12.86 -3.76 8.58
N ALA A 99 -13.36 -2.58 8.96
CA ALA A 99 -12.66 -1.32 8.78
C ALA A 99 -12.17 -0.76 10.11
N ILE A 100 -11.12 0.04 10.05
CA ILE A 100 -10.66 0.93 11.11
C ILE A 100 -10.65 2.36 10.55
N ILE A 101 -11.18 3.31 11.31
CA ILE A 101 -11.22 4.72 10.93
C ILE A 101 -10.56 5.53 12.04
N GLY A 102 -9.59 6.35 11.67
CA GLY A 102 -8.96 7.34 12.54
C GLY A 102 -9.34 8.76 12.11
N ILE A 103 -9.85 9.56 13.04
CA ILE A 103 -10.23 10.96 12.83
C ILE A 103 -9.32 11.86 13.67
N ARG A 104 -8.57 12.73 13.01
CA ARG A 104 -7.80 13.77 13.67
C ARG A 104 -8.72 14.95 13.97
N LEU A 105 -8.91 15.23 15.25
CA LEU A 105 -9.71 16.35 15.74
C LEU A 105 -8.91 17.66 15.75
N PRO A 106 -9.58 18.84 15.77
CA PRO A 106 -8.90 20.14 15.73
C PRO A 106 -7.89 20.38 16.86
N ASN A 107 -8.12 19.76 18.01
CA ASN A 107 -7.25 19.80 19.19
C ASN A 107 -6.01 18.88 19.06
N GLY A 108 -5.88 18.17 17.93
CA GLY A 108 -4.77 17.26 17.66
C GLY A 108 -4.96 15.84 18.17
N THR A 109 -6.05 15.53 18.88
CA THR A 109 -6.32 14.15 19.33
C THR A 109 -6.78 13.28 18.16
N LEU A 110 -6.51 11.98 18.27
CA LEU A 110 -6.93 10.97 17.31
C LEU A 110 -8.06 10.14 17.92
N ALA A 111 -9.26 10.23 17.34
CA ALA A 111 -10.35 9.33 17.65
C ALA A 111 -10.29 8.14 16.70
N THR A 112 -10.27 6.92 17.22
CA THR A 112 -10.13 5.70 16.41
C THR A 112 -11.19 4.69 16.82
N ASP A 113 -11.85 4.08 15.84
CA ASP A 113 -12.81 3.01 16.07
C ASP A 113 -12.82 2.01 14.91
N THR A 114 -13.35 0.82 15.17
CA THR A 114 -13.50 -0.25 14.19
C THR A 114 -14.97 -0.39 13.78
N TYR A 115 -15.19 -0.68 12.50
CA TYR A 115 -16.53 -0.70 11.91
C TYR A 115 -16.74 -1.94 11.05
N ASN A 116 -17.94 -2.50 11.13
CA ASN A 116 -18.42 -3.53 10.23
C ASN A 116 -19.12 -2.86 9.06
N VAL A 117 -18.55 -2.94 7.85
CA VAL A 117 -19.16 -2.36 6.65
C VAL A 117 -20.32 -3.25 6.18
N THR A 118 -21.54 -2.86 6.51
CA THR A 118 -22.77 -3.53 6.07
C THR A 118 -23.33 -2.89 4.80
N GLY A 119 -24.19 -3.62 4.08
CA GLY A 119 -24.94 -3.06 2.96
C GLY A 119 -25.96 -2.02 3.43
N ALA A 120 -26.48 -1.21 2.50
CA ALA A 120 -27.59 -0.32 2.81
C ALA A 120 -28.79 -1.12 3.35
N PRO A 121 -29.53 -0.59 4.34
CA PRO A 121 -30.81 -1.16 4.71
C PRO A 121 -31.72 -1.16 3.47
N SER A 122 -32.34 -2.31 3.18
CA SER A 122 -33.38 -2.46 2.16
C SER A 122 -34.66 -1.77 2.57
#